data_AF-A0A524PH41-F1
#
_entry.id   AF-A0A524PH41-F1
#
_cell.length_a   1.000
_cell.length_b   1.000
_cell.length_c   1.000
_cell.angle_alpha   90.00
_cell.angle_beta   90.00
_cell.angle_gamma   90.00
#
_symmetry.space_group_name_H-M   'P 1'
#
loop_
_entity.id
_entity.type
_entity.pdbx_description
1 polymer ?
#
loop_
_entity_poly.entity_id
_entity_poly.type
_entity_poly.pdbx_seq_one_letter_code
_entity_poly.pdbx_strand_id
1 'polypeptide(L)' 'MDRIVIVGTSCSGKTSLAQELAQIQNVPHIELDTLHWLPDWQMRPLQEFRAAVSAAIAGSQ' A
#
# COMPACT_ATOMS: atom_id res chain seq x y z
N MET A 1 -13.89 8.27 -5.68
CA MET A 1 -12.89 7.21 -5.88
C MET A 1 -12.63 6.59 -4.53
N ASP A 2 -13.06 5.34 -4.37
CA ASP A 2 -12.99 4.66 -3.08
C ASP A 2 -11.60 4.07 -2.88
N ARG A 3 -11.02 4.28 -1.70
CA ARG A 3 -9.74 3.72 -1.30
C ARG A 3 -9.99 2.69 -0.21
N ILE A 4 -9.38 1.52 -0.36
CA ILE A 4 -9.52 0.43 0.60
C ILE A 4 -8.22 0.32 1.38
N VAL A 5 -8.31 0.42 2.71
CA VAL A 5 -7.17 0.25 3.62
C VAL A 5 -7.37 -1.02 4.41
N ILE A 6 -6.42 -1.96 4.29
CA ILE A 6 -6.48 -3.25 4.98
C ILE A 6 -5.46 -3.23 6.12
N VAL A 7 -5.93 -3.32 7.36
CA VAL A 7 -5.11 -3.29 8.58
C VAL A 7 -5.41 -4.52 9.43
N GLY A 8 -4.40 -5.03 10.12
CA GLY A 8 -4.50 -6.26 10.92
C GLY A 8 -3.13 -6.71 11.44
N THR A 9 -3.14 -7.60 12.42
CA THR A 9 -1.93 -8.12 13.07
C THR A 9 -1.11 -9.01 12.14
N SER A 10 0.17 -9.25 12.46
CA SER A 10 1.01 -10.17 11.68
C SER A 10 0.32 -11.55 11.52
N CYS A 11 0.49 -12.17 10.35
CA CYS A 11 -0.12 -13.46 9.98
C CYS A 11 -1.66 -13.51 9.94
N SER A 12 -2.37 -12.38 10.01
CA SER A 12 -3.85 -12.35 9.92
C SER A 12 -4.43 -12.50 8.50
N GLY A 13 -3.61 -12.75 7.48
CA GLY A 13 -4.07 -12.91 6.09
C GLY A 13 -4.30 -11.61 5.28
N LYS A 14 -3.81 -10.45 5.75
CA LYS A 14 -3.98 -9.16 5.06
C LYS A 14 -3.56 -9.18 3.59
N THR A 15 -2.35 -9.68 3.31
CA THR A 15 -1.81 -9.73 1.95
C THR A 15 -2.67 -10.62 1.05
N SER A 16 -3.18 -11.75 1.55
CA SER A 16 -4.09 -12.62 0.81
C SER A 16 -5.42 -11.91 0.50
N LEU A 17 -6.03 -11.27 1.50
CA LEU A 17 -7.27 -10.50 1.31
C LEU A 17 -7.07 -9.33 0.34
N ALA A 18 -5.94 -8.62 0.45
CA ALA A 18 -5.63 -7.47 -0.41
C ALA A 18 -5.44 -7.90 -1.87
N GLN A 19 -4.76 -9.02 -2.11
CA GLN A 19 -4.58 -9.60 -3.44
C GLN A 19 -5.91 -10.03 -4.06
N GLU A 20 -6.74 -10.77 -3.32
CA GLU A 20 -8.04 -11.25 -3.80
C GLU A 20 -8.97 -10.07 -4.11
N LEU A 21 -9.06 -9.10 -3.21
CA LEU A 21 -9.91 -7.92 -3.40
C LEU A 21 -9.45 -7.05 -4.58
N ALA A 22 -8.13 -6.89 -4.75
CA ALA A 22 -7.56 -6.17 -5.88
C ALA A 22 -7.91 -6.83 -7.22
N GLN A 23 -7.91 -8.17 -7.27
CA GLN A 23 -8.33 -8.93 -8.45
C GLN A 23 -9.82 -8.77 -8.73
N ILE A 24 -10.69 -8.92 -7.71
CA ILE A 24 -12.15 -8.80 -7.85
C ILE A 24 -12.54 -7.40 -8.33
N GLN A 25 -11.94 -6.37 -7.74
CA GLN A 25 -12.26 -4.97 -8.04
C GLN A 25 -11.48 -4.41 -9.25
N ASN A 26 -10.54 -5.17 -9.80
CA ASN A 26 -9.61 -4.73 -10.84
C ASN A 26 -8.91 -3.40 -10.48
N VAL A 27 -8.37 -3.31 -9.27
CA VAL A 27 -7.66 -2.14 -8.75
C VAL A 27 -6.21 -2.48 -8.40
N PRO A 28 -5.30 -1.49 -8.38
CA PRO A 28 -3.92 -1.71 -7.94
C PRO A 28 -3.87 -2.16 -6.46
N HIS A 29 -3.00 -3.13 -6.19
CA HIS A 29 -2.60 -3.51 -4.83
C HIS A 29 -1.28 -2.82 -4.47
N ILE A 30 -1.26 -2.05 -3.38
CA ILE A 30 -0.11 -1.28 -2.91
C ILE A 30 0.20 -1.67 -1.46
N GLU A 31 1.40 -2.20 -1.23
CA GLU A 31 1.91 -2.53 0.10
C GLU A 31 2.65 -1.30 0.66
N LEU A 32 2.14 -0.69 1.75
CA LEU A 32 2.73 0.53 2.32
C LEU A 32 4.19 0.35 2.77
N ASP A 33 4.55 -0.85 3.23
CA ASP A 33 5.90 -1.17 3.67
C ASP A 33 6.92 -1.00 2.54
N THR A 34 6.54 -1.30 1.29
CA THR A 34 7.40 -1.10 0.11
C THR A 34 7.70 0.37 -0.17
N LEU A 35 6.84 1.28 0.30
CA LEU A 35 7.02 2.73 0.19
C LEU A 35 7.71 3.31 1.43
N HIS A 36 7.64 2.61 2.56
CA HIS A 36 8.17 3.10 3.84
C HIS A 36 9.67 2.83 3.99
N TRP A 37 10.12 1.66 3.53
CA TRP A 37 11.50 1.22 3.71
C TRP A 37 12.36 1.53 2.49
N LEU A 38 13.49 2.20 2.73
CA LEU A 38 14.57 2.41 1.76
C LEU A 38 15.58 1.26 1.86
N PRO A 39 16.59 1.18 0.95
CA PRO A 39 17.72 0.28 1.11
C PRO A 39 18.33 0.36 2.52
N ASP A 40 18.91 -0.75 2.96
CA ASP A 40 19.48 -0.90 4.31
C ASP A 40 18.48 -0.68 5.45
N TRP A 41 17.18 -0.92 5.20
CA TRP A 41 16.10 -0.79 6.19
C TRP A 41 15.99 0.62 6.78
N GLN A 42 16.40 1.64 6.02
CA GLN A 42 16.25 3.02 6.44
C GLN A 42 14.79 3.47 6.31
N MET A 43 14.26 4.13 7.34
CA MET A 43 12.93 4.72 7.26
C MET A 43 12.95 5.92 6.32
N ARG A 44 12.06 5.93 5.33
CA ARG A 44 11.82 7.10 4.49
C ARG A 44 11.31 8.26 5.35
N PRO A 45 11.79 9.51 5.16
CA PRO A 45 11.23 10.67 5.84
C PRO A 45 9.71 10.77 5.66
N LEU A 46 8.99 11.13 6.73
CA LEU A 46 7.52 11.08 6.75
C LEU A 46 6.87 11.87 5.61
N GLN A 47 7.44 13.01 5.24
CA GLN A 47 6.93 13.83 4.14
C GLN A 47 7.07 13.12 2.79
N GLU A 48 8.21 12.50 2.54
CA GLU A 48 8.47 11.73 1.32
C GLU A 48 7.61 10.45 1.26
N PHE A 49 7.43 9.78 2.40
CA PHE A 49 6.52 8.63 2.50
C PHE A 49 5.09 9.02 2.12
N ARG A 50 4.57 10.12 2.69
CA ARG A 50 3.23 10.63 2.34
C ARG A 50 3.12 11.01 0.86
N ALA A 51 4.15 11.64 0.29
CA ALA A 51 4.18 11.97 -1.13
C ALA A 51 4.15 10.70 -2.01
N ALA A 52 4.94 9.68 -1.66
CA ALA A 52 4.96 8.41 -2.38
C ALA A 52 3.63 7.66 -2.31
N VAL A 53 3.01 7.61 -1.12
CA VAL A 53 1.66 7.03 -0.96
C VAL A 53 0.64 7.80 -1.79
N SER A 54 0.68 9.13 -1.77
CA SER A 54 -0.23 9.99 -2.54
C SER A 54 -0.10 9.75 -4.04
N ALA A 55 1.13 9.61 -4.54
CA ALA A 55 1.40 9.29 -5.94
C ALA A 55 0.89 7.90 -6.32
N ALA A 56 1.13 6.89 -5.47
CA ALA A 56 0.71 5.51 -5.72
C ALA A 56 -0.82 5.35 -5.78
N ILE A 57 -1.56 6.09 -4.96
CA ILE A 57 -3.04 6.02 -4.89
C ILE A 57 -3.74 7.02 -5.82
N ALA A 58 -3.01 7.79 -6.61
CA ALA A 58 -3.59 8.83 -7.47
C ALA A 58 -4.46 8.25 -8.60
N GLY A 59 -4.22 7.01 -9.01
CA GLY A 59 -4.90 6.36 -10.14
C GLY A 59 -4.49 6.99 -11.48
N SER A 60 -4.29 6.17 -12.51
CA SER A 60 -4.35 6.67 -13.89
C SER A 60 -5.80 7.01 -14.20
N GLN A 61 -6.07 8.27 -14.53
CA GLN A 61 -7.36 8.70 -15.10
C GLN A 61 -7.67 7.96 -16.39
#